data_AF-A0A173FDG6-F1
#
_entry.id   AF-A0A173FDG6-F1
#
_cell.length_a   1.000
_cell.length_b   1.000
_cell.length_c   1.000
_cell.angle_alpha   90.00
_cell.angle_beta   90.00
_cell.angle_gamma   90.00
#
_symmetry.space_group_name_H-M   'P 1'
#
loop_
_entity.id
_entity.type
_entity.pdbx_description
1 polymer ?
#
loop_
_entity_poly.entity_id
_entity_poly.type
_entity_poly.pdbx_seq_one_letter_code
_entity_poly.pdbx_strand_id
1 'polypeptide(L)'
;CPICGVKCENKSCTEKENDDDCKNKKKYDPPKGVTPIDIPILYSGDKQGDITKKLEDFCYNPTKENEKTYQNWKCYYKDSEFNKCKMESKSGKSTTQEKIISFDEFFYLWVNNLLIDSIMWENDIKHCINNTNVTNCNNGCNENCICFEKWVGQKEKEWENVKKVLKNPSKNLNNYYNKLNGIFSGFFFEVVYKFNNKEEKWNQFTEDLKKKIEASQKNKGTENSQDAIELLLDHLKDNAITCKDNNSLKEDKNCPQTKTNPCIKGTRKPTRGASNNLVSVKHIAELMQQKAHIQLEKRGGEYNLKGDATRGTYKRGGSGDHFKNLCSITKIVSNDSRNGNNGGPCTGKNPERFNIGTEWKQGETLGTNVEIYMPPRREHMCTSNLEKIDVKSVIKNGNASHSLLGDVLLAAKYEAKNIKELYQQNNSKNDLNDSNDQATVCRAMKYSFADIGDIIRGKDMWVENMDARKLQAYLAKIFEEIKDKIPDKGTKDKYEKHSNLIKLGEDWWEANRHQVWRAMKCATKAIPDMK
;
A
#
# COMPACT_ATOMS: atom_id res chain seq x y z
N CYS A 1 33.29 -0.32 -25.71
CA CYS A 1 34.26 0.74 -25.33
C CYS A 1 33.52 2.03 -25.05
N PRO A 2 33.98 2.88 -24.12
CA PRO A 2 33.47 4.24 -23.99
C PRO A 2 33.54 4.94 -25.35
N ILE A 3 32.50 5.70 -25.71
CA ILE A 3 32.47 6.46 -26.98
C ILE A 3 33.69 7.40 -27.09
N CYS A 4 34.23 7.86 -25.96
CA CYS A 4 35.43 8.70 -25.95
C CYS A 4 36.66 7.98 -26.52
N GLY A 5 36.81 6.67 -26.34
CA GLY A 5 38.05 5.94 -26.65
C GLY A 5 38.07 5.29 -28.03
N VAL A 6 37.01 5.48 -28.83
CA VAL A 6 36.89 4.84 -30.14
C VAL A 6 36.51 5.84 -31.22
N LYS A 7 37.00 5.61 -32.42
CA LYS A 7 36.58 6.29 -33.65
C LYS A 7 35.76 5.29 -34.45
N CYS A 8 34.48 5.61 -34.69
CA CYS A 8 33.60 4.74 -35.44
C CYS A 8 33.33 5.31 -36.84
N GLU A 9 33.69 4.56 -37.88
CA GLU A 9 33.39 4.86 -39.29
C GLU A 9 32.86 3.59 -39.97
N ASN A 10 31.81 3.73 -40.78
CA ASN A 10 31.22 2.66 -41.59
C ASN A 10 31.01 1.32 -40.86
N LYS A 11 30.25 1.35 -39.75
CA LYS A 11 29.90 0.19 -38.91
C LYS A 11 31.09 -0.50 -38.22
N SER A 12 32.30 0.05 -38.31
CA SER A 12 33.48 -0.41 -37.58
C SER A 12 33.92 0.66 -36.58
N CYS A 13 34.39 0.23 -35.41
CA CYS A 13 34.94 1.12 -34.39
C CYS A 13 36.38 0.70 -34.11
N THR A 14 37.31 1.62 -34.26
CA THR A 14 38.73 1.44 -33.94
C THR A 14 39.08 2.23 -32.69
N GLU A 15 40.05 1.75 -31.92
CA GLU A 15 40.58 2.49 -30.77
C GLU A 15 41.23 3.80 -31.24
N LYS A 16 40.98 4.90 -30.52
CA LYS A 16 41.71 6.14 -30.77
C LYS A 16 43.10 6.05 -30.16
N GLU A 17 44.13 6.14 -30.99
CA GLU A 17 45.51 6.33 -30.51
C GLU A 17 45.63 7.73 -29.87
N ASN A 18 46.05 7.77 -28.60
CA ASN A 18 46.32 8.99 -27.82
C ASN A 18 45.12 9.86 -27.40
N ASP A 19 43.96 9.28 -27.07
CA ASP A 19 42.89 10.00 -26.37
C ASP A 19 43.18 10.05 -24.86
N ASP A 20 44.02 10.99 -24.44
CA ASP A 20 44.42 11.21 -23.04
C ASP A 20 43.21 11.53 -22.14
N ASP A 21 42.16 12.17 -22.67
CA ASP A 21 40.93 12.47 -21.91
C ASP A 21 40.13 11.21 -21.56
N CYS A 22 40.19 10.17 -22.39
CA CYS A 22 39.55 8.88 -22.13
C CYS A 22 40.46 7.93 -21.32
N LYS A 23 41.80 8.12 -21.35
CA LYS A 23 42.81 7.32 -20.61
C LYS A 23 43.13 7.86 -19.21
N ASN A 24 43.00 9.16 -18.97
CA ASN A 24 43.30 9.76 -17.68
C ASN A 24 42.19 9.45 -16.65
N LYS A 25 42.58 8.86 -15.51
CA LYS A 25 41.66 8.67 -14.38
C LYS A 25 41.10 10.05 -13.96
N LYS A 26 39.80 10.26 -14.13
CA LYS A 26 39.11 11.48 -13.66
C LYS A 26 39.51 11.75 -12.20
N LYS A 27 40.15 12.88 -11.92
CA LYS A 27 40.59 13.20 -10.55
C LYS A 27 39.38 13.60 -9.69
N TYR A 28 39.29 13.04 -8.48
CA TYR A 28 38.26 13.38 -7.49
C TYR A 28 38.82 14.40 -6.50
N ASP A 29 38.65 15.69 -6.80
CA ASP A 29 39.12 16.81 -5.99
C ASP A 29 37.93 17.71 -5.60
N PRO A 30 37.34 17.52 -4.41
CA PRO A 30 36.31 18.40 -3.90
C PRO A 30 36.83 19.85 -3.77
N PRO A 31 36.08 20.86 -4.27
CA PRO A 31 36.47 22.26 -4.11
C PRO A 31 36.59 22.68 -2.64
N LYS A 32 37.43 23.67 -2.34
CA LYS A 32 37.60 24.21 -0.98
C LYS A 32 36.24 24.66 -0.40
N GLY A 33 35.92 24.20 0.81
CA GLY A 33 34.64 24.48 1.47
C GLY A 33 33.45 23.63 1.01
N VAL A 34 33.67 22.60 0.21
CA VAL A 34 32.65 21.61 -0.17
C VAL A 34 32.94 20.30 0.53
N THR A 35 32.06 19.91 1.45
CA THR A 35 32.13 18.61 2.14
C THR A 35 31.40 17.55 1.32
N PRO A 36 32.08 16.49 0.86
CA PRO A 36 31.40 15.37 0.22
C PRO A 36 30.48 14.62 1.18
N ILE A 37 29.43 14.03 0.63
CA ILE A 37 28.44 13.24 1.34
C ILE A 37 28.60 11.77 0.94
N ASP A 38 28.62 10.90 1.94
CA ASP A 38 28.62 9.46 1.74
C ASP A 38 27.17 8.96 1.50
N ILE A 39 27.00 8.19 0.44
CA ILE A 39 25.73 7.63 -0.03
C ILE A 39 25.91 6.11 -0.16
N PRO A 40 25.51 5.32 0.85
CA PRO A 40 25.50 3.87 0.73
C PRO A 40 24.34 3.42 -0.17
N ILE A 41 24.65 2.87 -1.34
CA ILE A 41 23.66 2.41 -2.33
C ILE A 41 23.55 0.90 -2.27
N LEU A 42 22.35 0.38 -2.04
CA LEU A 42 22.04 -1.03 -2.25
C LEU A 42 21.92 -1.29 -3.75
N TYR A 43 22.83 -2.10 -4.29
CA TYR A 43 22.90 -2.43 -5.70
C TYR A 43 22.53 -3.89 -5.94
N SER A 44 21.49 -4.13 -6.76
CA SER A 44 20.97 -5.48 -7.03
C SER A 44 21.83 -6.27 -8.02
N GLY A 45 22.74 -5.62 -8.76
CA GLY A 45 23.57 -6.29 -9.77
C GLY A 45 22.93 -6.31 -11.17
N ASP A 46 23.78 -6.51 -12.19
CA ASP A 46 23.38 -6.48 -13.61
C ASP A 46 22.88 -7.81 -14.17
N LYS A 47 23.04 -8.91 -13.42
CA LYS A 47 22.64 -10.26 -13.86
C LYS A 47 21.12 -10.40 -13.88
N GLN A 48 20.63 -11.19 -14.84
CA GLN A 48 19.23 -11.58 -14.92
C GLN A 48 18.89 -12.60 -13.81
N GLY A 49 17.74 -12.44 -13.17
CA GLY A 49 17.26 -13.32 -12.10
C GLY A 49 16.21 -12.64 -11.21
N ASP A 50 15.60 -13.41 -10.31
CA ASP A 50 14.58 -12.93 -9.36
C ASP A 50 15.18 -11.91 -8.37
N ILE A 51 14.46 -10.84 -8.06
CA ILE A 51 15.01 -9.76 -7.21
C ILE A 51 15.29 -10.25 -5.78
N THR A 52 14.47 -11.20 -5.31
CA THR A 52 14.58 -11.82 -3.99
C THR A 52 15.88 -12.61 -3.83
N LYS A 53 16.36 -13.24 -4.91
CA LYS A 53 17.66 -13.93 -4.94
C LYS A 53 18.81 -12.95 -5.07
N LYS A 54 18.66 -11.91 -5.92
CA LYS A 54 19.67 -10.85 -6.09
C LYS A 54 19.95 -10.11 -4.78
N LEU A 55 18.94 -9.96 -3.94
CA LEU A 55 19.00 -9.25 -2.67
C LEU A 55 18.93 -10.20 -1.46
N GLU A 56 19.21 -11.50 -1.63
CA GLU A 56 19.09 -12.52 -0.58
C GLU A 56 19.89 -12.14 0.69
N ASP A 57 21.14 -11.71 0.51
CA ASP A 57 22.00 -11.25 1.62
C ASP A 57 21.39 -10.06 2.36
N PHE A 58 20.80 -9.11 1.64
CA PHE A 58 20.11 -7.96 2.21
C PHE A 58 18.83 -8.37 2.95
N CYS A 59 18.08 -9.34 2.40
CA CYS A 59 16.81 -9.80 2.95
C CYS A 59 16.98 -10.62 4.23
N TYR A 60 17.89 -11.60 4.21
CA TYR A 60 17.90 -12.73 5.15
C TYR A 60 19.20 -12.89 5.96
N ASN A 61 20.35 -12.44 5.44
CA ASN A 61 21.64 -12.63 6.10
C ASN A 61 22.36 -11.31 6.37
N PRO A 62 21.83 -10.41 7.23
CA PRO A 62 22.45 -9.12 7.50
C PRO A 62 23.71 -9.27 8.37
N THR A 63 24.79 -9.81 7.81
CA THR A 63 26.08 -10.00 8.49
C THR A 63 27.08 -8.91 8.09
N LYS A 64 28.22 -8.80 8.77
CA LYS A 64 29.29 -7.84 8.42
C LYS A 64 29.90 -8.08 7.02
N GLU A 65 29.64 -9.23 6.39
CA GLU A 65 30.05 -9.55 5.01
C GLU A 65 29.14 -8.95 3.92
N ASN A 66 28.12 -8.16 4.31
CA ASN A 66 27.23 -7.35 3.44
C ASN A 66 27.96 -6.32 2.53
N GLU A 67 29.29 -6.30 2.49
CA GLU A 67 30.11 -5.40 1.67
C GLU A 67 29.98 -5.68 0.15
N LYS A 68 29.34 -6.78 -0.27
CA LYS A 68 29.14 -7.12 -1.70
C LYS A 68 27.91 -6.47 -2.34
N THR A 69 26.83 -6.25 -1.59
CA THR A 69 25.56 -5.68 -2.09
C THR A 69 25.49 -4.16 -1.98
N TYR A 70 26.31 -3.56 -1.12
CA TYR A 70 26.37 -2.11 -0.95
C TYR A 70 27.56 -1.49 -1.71
N GLN A 71 27.27 -0.49 -2.52
CA GLN A 71 28.27 0.40 -3.12
C GLN A 71 28.30 1.70 -2.32
N ASN A 72 29.45 2.03 -1.70
CA ASN A 72 29.61 3.30 -1.02
C ASN A 72 30.03 4.36 -2.02
N TRP A 73 29.17 5.35 -2.23
CA TRP A 73 29.46 6.48 -3.10
C TRP A 73 29.77 7.71 -2.26
N LYS A 74 30.78 8.47 -2.65
CA LYS A 74 31.12 9.76 -2.04
C LYS A 74 30.93 10.85 -3.08
N CYS A 75 29.96 11.73 -2.85
CA CYS A 75 29.51 12.68 -3.85
C CYS A 75 29.57 14.12 -3.34
N TYR A 76 29.84 15.06 -4.23
CA TYR A 76 29.66 16.48 -3.97
C TYR A 76 29.04 17.18 -5.17
N TYR A 77 28.27 18.23 -4.89
CA TYR A 77 27.70 19.11 -5.90
C TYR A 77 27.92 20.57 -5.50
N LYS A 78 28.66 21.32 -6.32
CA LYS A 78 28.79 22.77 -6.20
C LYS A 78 27.95 23.47 -7.26
N ASP A 79 28.10 23.05 -8.51
CA ASP A 79 27.43 23.54 -9.72
C ASP A 79 27.54 22.47 -10.82
N SER A 80 27.07 22.77 -12.04
CA SER A 80 27.03 21.82 -13.16
C SER A 80 28.41 21.41 -13.70
N GLU A 81 29.47 22.16 -13.40
CA GLU A 81 30.84 21.86 -13.84
C GLU A 81 31.63 21.15 -12.72
N PHE A 82 31.31 21.45 -11.47
CA PHE A 82 31.98 20.92 -10.28
C PHE A 82 31.05 20.00 -9.48
N ASN A 83 30.73 18.85 -10.07
CA ASN A 83 29.89 17.82 -9.48
C ASN A 83 30.44 16.40 -9.71
N LYS A 84 31.05 15.78 -8.70
CA LYS A 84 31.63 14.44 -8.87
C LYS A 84 31.17 13.48 -7.79
N CYS A 85 31.14 12.21 -8.17
CA CYS A 85 30.91 11.06 -7.32
C CYS A 85 32.03 10.05 -7.52
N LYS A 86 32.53 9.51 -6.42
CA LYS A 86 33.53 8.43 -6.38
C LYS A 86 32.93 7.22 -5.69
N MET A 87 33.01 6.06 -6.35
CA MET A 87 32.67 4.79 -5.72
C MET A 87 33.88 4.26 -4.95
N GLU A 88 33.70 4.04 -3.64
CA GLU A 88 34.71 3.43 -2.76
C GLU A 88 34.41 1.93 -2.62
N SER A 89 35.30 1.07 -3.14
CA SER A 89 35.23 -0.38 -2.91
C SER A 89 35.60 -0.68 -1.45
N LYS A 90 34.65 -1.21 -0.67
CA LYS A 90 34.99 -1.91 0.59
C LYS A 90 35.09 -3.41 0.31
N SER A 91 36.17 -4.01 0.82
CA SER A 91 36.55 -5.43 0.75
C SER A 91 37.39 -5.89 -0.46
N GLY A 92 38.55 -6.48 -0.15
CA GLY A 92 39.59 -6.94 -1.07
C GLY A 92 39.26 -8.19 -1.90
N LYS A 93 38.00 -8.37 -2.34
CA LYS A 93 37.61 -9.41 -3.30
C LYS A 93 36.61 -8.95 -4.37
N SER A 94 36.18 -7.68 -4.40
CA SER A 94 35.35 -7.17 -5.50
C SER A 94 36.22 -6.71 -6.66
N THR A 95 36.00 -7.27 -7.85
CA THR A 95 36.67 -6.92 -9.12
C THR A 95 36.26 -5.56 -9.70
N THR A 96 35.43 -4.78 -9.00
CA THR A 96 34.97 -3.47 -9.47
C THR A 96 36.04 -2.39 -9.23
N GLN A 97 36.61 -1.91 -10.33
CA GLN A 97 37.54 -0.78 -10.37
C GLN A 97 36.89 0.48 -9.79
N GLU A 98 37.69 1.30 -9.09
CA GLU A 98 37.30 2.62 -8.61
C GLU A 98 36.69 3.45 -9.75
N LYS A 99 35.41 3.84 -9.61
CA LYS A 99 34.66 4.57 -10.62
C LYS A 99 34.44 6.01 -10.17
N ILE A 100 34.91 6.97 -10.97
CA ILE A 100 34.70 8.41 -10.75
C ILE A 100 33.86 8.95 -11.88
N ILE A 101 32.68 9.46 -11.54
CA ILE A 101 31.67 9.95 -12.49
C ILE A 101 31.14 11.32 -12.05
N SER A 102 30.39 11.99 -12.93
CA SER A 102 29.69 13.20 -12.50
C SER A 102 28.53 12.85 -11.57
N PHE A 103 28.07 13.82 -10.77
CA PHE A 103 26.84 13.62 -10.01
C PHE A 103 25.63 13.39 -10.93
N ASP A 104 25.59 14.01 -12.12
CA ASP A 104 24.52 13.74 -13.11
C ASP A 104 24.46 12.27 -13.50
N GLU A 105 25.62 11.67 -13.81
CA GLU A 105 25.71 10.27 -14.22
C GLU A 105 25.37 9.34 -13.04
N PHE A 106 25.83 9.66 -11.83
CA PHE A 106 25.46 8.92 -10.63
C PHE A 106 23.94 8.95 -10.40
N PHE A 107 23.33 10.12 -10.48
CA PHE A 107 21.90 10.31 -10.31
C PHE A 107 21.10 9.52 -11.35
N TYR A 108 21.52 9.58 -12.61
CA TYR A 108 20.92 8.81 -13.70
C TYR A 108 20.96 7.29 -13.42
N LEU A 109 22.14 6.77 -13.05
CA LEU A 109 22.32 5.35 -12.72
C LEU A 109 21.47 4.93 -11.51
N TRP A 110 21.36 5.79 -10.51
CA TRP A 110 20.55 5.52 -9.33
C TRP A 110 19.06 5.43 -9.68
N VAL A 111 18.54 6.39 -10.47
CA VAL A 111 17.13 6.37 -10.93
C VAL A 111 16.85 5.16 -11.82
N ASN A 112 17.75 4.83 -12.75
CA ASN A 112 17.60 3.67 -13.62
C ASN A 112 17.48 2.37 -12.81
N ASN A 113 18.39 2.18 -11.85
CA ASN A 113 18.37 1.01 -10.97
C ASN A 113 17.12 0.97 -10.09
N LEU A 114 16.67 2.12 -9.57
CA LEU A 114 15.42 2.21 -8.81
C LEU A 114 14.24 1.72 -9.65
N LEU A 115 14.11 2.18 -10.90
CA LEU A 115 13.02 1.79 -11.80
C LEU A 115 13.07 0.29 -12.16
N ILE A 116 14.25 -0.23 -12.50
CA ILE A 116 14.44 -1.66 -12.81
C ILE A 116 14.04 -2.51 -11.61
N ASP A 117 14.60 -2.22 -10.43
CA ASP A 117 14.33 -2.98 -9.22
C ASP A 117 12.84 -2.87 -8.82
N SER A 118 12.22 -1.71 -8.97
CA SER A 118 10.78 -1.51 -8.73
C SER A 118 9.92 -2.43 -9.60
N ILE A 119 10.21 -2.52 -10.91
CA ILE A 119 9.47 -3.40 -11.83
C ILE A 119 9.74 -4.86 -11.53
N MET A 120 10.96 -5.22 -11.14
CA MET A 120 11.29 -6.59 -10.73
C MET A 120 10.49 -6.98 -9.49
N TRP A 121 10.49 -6.13 -8.46
CA TRP A 121 9.69 -6.34 -7.25
C TRP A 121 8.21 -6.46 -7.58
N GLU A 122 7.64 -5.50 -8.31
CA GLU A 122 6.21 -5.53 -8.63
C GLU A 122 5.82 -6.82 -9.35
N ASN A 123 6.65 -7.34 -10.26
CA ASN A 123 6.41 -8.63 -10.90
C ASN A 123 6.49 -9.80 -9.92
N ASP A 124 7.52 -9.86 -9.08
CA ASP A 124 7.82 -11.00 -8.22
C ASP A 124 6.81 -11.12 -7.06
N ILE A 125 6.30 -9.99 -6.55
CA ILE A 125 5.36 -9.96 -5.42
C ILE A 125 3.94 -9.55 -5.79
N LYS A 126 3.61 -9.36 -7.08
CA LYS A 126 2.25 -8.97 -7.53
C LYS A 126 1.16 -9.85 -6.94
N HIS A 127 1.36 -11.16 -7.03
CA HIS A 127 0.44 -12.15 -6.49
C HIS A 127 0.26 -11.99 -4.97
N CYS A 128 1.35 -11.70 -4.26
CA CYS A 128 1.33 -11.49 -2.82
C CYS A 128 0.64 -10.17 -2.43
N ILE A 129 0.79 -9.11 -3.23
CA ILE A 129 0.09 -7.83 -3.02
C ILE A 129 -1.41 -8.01 -3.26
N ASN A 130 -1.80 -8.69 -4.34
CA ASN A 130 -3.18 -8.73 -4.81
C ASN A 130 -4.04 -9.76 -4.07
N ASN A 131 -3.42 -10.81 -3.54
CA ASN A 131 -4.12 -11.92 -2.91
C ASN A 131 -3.76 -12.04 -1.43
N THR A 132 -4.79 -12.27 -0.61
CA THR A 132 -4.58 -12.69 0.78
C THR A 132 -4.07 -14.13 0.76
N ASN A 133 -2.98 -14.42 1.48
CA ASN A 133 -2.49 -15.79 1.67
C ASN A 133 -2.42 -16.09 3.17
N VAL A 134 -3.57 -16.41 3.76
CA VAL A 134 -3.74 -16.66 5.20
C VAL A 134 -4.09 -18.10 5.51
N THR A 135 -4.02 -18.98 4.51
CA THR A 135 -4.21 -20.42 4.68
C THR A 135 -3.04 -21.26 4.21
N ASN A 136 -2.11 -20.71 3.44
CA ASN A 136 -0.89 -21.39 3.00
C ASN A 136 0.36 -20.62 3.45
N CYS A 137 1.14 -21.21 4.34
CA CYS A 137 2.35 -20.58 4.89
C CYS A 137 3.59 -20.82 4.04
N ASN A 138 3.55 -21.77 3.10
CA ASN A 138 4.72 -22.23 2.34
C ASN A 138 4.84 -21.50 0.98
N ASN A 139 4.28 -20.30 0.85
CA ASN A 139 4.23 -19.59 -0.43
C ASN A 139 5.35 -18.57 -0.63
N GLY A 140 6.24 -18.38 0.36
CA GLY A 140 7.31 -17.38 0.34
C GLY A 140 6.85 -15.90 0.31
N CYS A 141 5.55 -15.64 0.22
CA CYS A 141 5.02 -14.27 0.10
C CYS A 141 5.32 -13.43 1.34
N ASN A 142 5.19 -13.99 2.55
CA ASN A 142 5.47 -13.22 3.77
C ASN A 142 6.91 -12.73 3.79
N GLU A 143 7.87 -13.62 3.55
CA GLU A 143 9.30 -13.30 3.52
C GLU A 143 9.63 -12.27 2.44
N ASN A 144 9.10 -12.46 1.23
CA ASN A 144 9.27 -11.53 0.12
C ASN A 144 8.64 -10.16 0.40
N CYS A 145 7.45 -10.10 1.01
CA CYS A 145 6.80 -8.84 1.42
C CYS A 145 7.62 -8.11 2.51
N ILE A 146 8.17 -8.85 3.47
CA ILE A 146 9.05 -8.28 4.51
C ILE A 146 10.32 -7.72 3.88
N CYS A 147 10.94 -8.46 2.95
CA CYS A 147 12.13 -7.94 2.28
C CYS A 147 11.82 -6.73 1.40
N PHE A 148 10.71 -6.74 0.67
CA PHE A 148 10.30 -5.61 -0.14
C PHE A 148 10.11 -4.34 0.70
N GLU A 149 9.45 -4.42 1.87
CA GLU A 149 9.33 -3.28 2.78
C GLU A 149 10.69 -2.76 3.26
N LYS A 150 11.61 -3.67 3.64
CA LYS A 150 12.99 -3.28 3.99
C LYS A 150 13.69 -2.56 2.84
N TRP A 151 13.54 -3.08 1.61
CA TRP A 151 14.13 -2.51 0.40
C TRP A 151 13.58 -1.11 0.12
N VAL A 152 12.25 -0.91 0.20
CA VAL A 152 11.64 0.42 0.04
C VAL A 152 12.19 1.39 1.09
N GLY A 153 12.25 0.98 2.36
CA GLY A 153 12.81 1.81 3.43
C GLY A 153 14.30 2.13 3.23
N GLN A 154 15.06 1.24 2.58
CA GLN A 154 16.43 1.51 2.17
C GLN A 154 16.50 2.53 1.04
N LYS A 155 15.60 2.46 0.05
CA LYS A 155 15.53 3.44 -1.06
C LYS A 155 15.08 4.82 -0.61
N GLU A 156 14.20 4.92 0.38
CA GLU A 156 13.87 6.19 1.05
C GLU A 156 15.13 6.83 1.68
N LYS A 157 15.94 6.04 2.39
CA LYS A 157 17.19 6.53 2.99
C LYS A 157 18.24 6.96 1.96
N GLU A 158 18.37 6.19 0.87
CA GLU A 158 19.23 6.55 -0.26
C GLU A 158 18.79 7.89 -0.85
N TRP A 159 17.50 8.06 -1.11
CA TRP A 159 16.94 9.29 -1.65
C TRP A 159 17.21 10.52 -0.77
N GLU A 160 17.04 10.40 0.55
CA GLU A 160 17.39 11.47 1.49
C GLU A 160 18.87 11.87 1.41
N ASN A 161 19.77 10.90 1.20
CA ASN A 161 21.20 11.19 1.06
C ASN A 161 21.53 11.82 -0.31
N VAL A 162 20.88 11.37 -1.39
CA VAL A 162 20.98 11.99 -2.72
C VAL A 162 20.53 13.45 -2.68
N LYS A 163 19.40 13.74 -2.02
CA LYS A 163 18.90 15.12 -1.83
C LYS A 163 19.89 16.01 -1.09
N LYS A 164 20.57 15.50 -0.06
CA LYS A 164 21.58 16.27 0.70
C LYS A 164 22.75 16.74 -0.15
N VAL A 165 23.13 15.99 -1.20
CA VAL A 165 24.22 16.41 -2.10
C VAL A 165 23.87 17.71 -2.81
N LEU A 166 22.59 17.88 -3.13
CA LEU A 166 22.07 19.07 -3.80
C LEU A 166 21.82 20.17 -2.76
N LYS A 167 22.84 21.01 -2.50
CA LYS A 167 22.82 22.12 -1.52
C LYS A 167 21.58 23.04 -1.58
N ASN A 168 20.93 23.13 -2.74
CA ASN A 168 19.64 23.82 -2.91
C ASN A 168 18.70 22.95 -3.76
N PRO A 169 17.94 22.04 -3.13
CA PRO A 169 17.22 21.00 -3.85
C PRO A 169 16.24 21.56 -4.88
N SER A 170 15.45 22.57 -4.53
CA SER A 170 14.37 23.10 -5.39
C SER A 170 14.86 23.69 -6.73
N LYS A 171 15.96 24.43 -6.75
CA LYS A 171 16.48 25.09 -7.96
C LYS A 171 17.32 24.14 -8.82
N ASN A 172 18.12 23.26 -8.19
CA ASN A 172 19.01 22.35 -8.90
C ASN A 172 18.29 21.07 -9.34
N LEU A 173 17.38 20.51 -8.52
CA LEU A 173 16.57 19.39 -8.96
C LEU A 173 15.61 19.78 -10.08
N ASN A 174 15.05 21.00 -10.13
CA ASN A 174 14.25 21.41 -11.29
C ASN A 174 15.03 21.29 -12.61
N ASN A 175 16.35 21.55 -12.61
CA ASN A 175 17.19 21.36 -13.79
C ASN A 175 17.40 19.87 -14.11
N TYR A 176 17.58 19.01 -13.11
CA TYR A 176 17.62 17.56 -13.28
C TYR A 176 16.29 16.97 -13.75
N TYR A 177 15.17 17.41 -13.18
CA TYR A 177 13.83 16.98 -13.52
C TYR A 177 13.41 17.45 -14.92
N ASN A 178 13.73 18.69 -15.29
CA ASN A 178 13.51 19.19 -16.64
C ASN A 178 14.44 18.49 -17.65
N LYS A 179 15.70 18.19 -17.29
CA LYS A 179 16.58 17.33 -18.12
C LYS A 179 16.08 15.90 -18.24
N LEU A 180 15.40 15.39 -17.22
CA LEU A 180 14.75 14.08 -17.23
C LEU A 180 13.39 14.09 -17.93
N ASN A 181 12.84 15.25 -18.33
CA ASN A 181 11.66 15.50 -19.18
C ASN A 181 10.53 14.44 -19.19
N GLY A 182 10.31 13.81 -18.03
CA GLY A 182 9.57 12.56 -17.87
C GLY A 182 10.50 11.40 -17.52
N ILE A 183 10.65 11.08 -16.22
CA ILE A 183 11.35 9.88 -15.73
C ILE A 183 10.91 8.60 -16.49
N PHE A 184 9.71 8.60 -17.08
CA PHE A 184 9.22 7.49 -17.88
C PHE A 184 9.62 7.52 -19.37
N SER A 185 9.80 8.69 -19.97
CA SER A 185 10.23 8.79 -21.37
C SER A 185 11.74 8.59 -21.49
N GLY A 186 12.53 9.12 -20.55
CA GLY A 186 13.99 9.09 -20.60
C GLY A 186 14.64 7.72 -20.35
N PHE A 187 13.96 6.83 -19.61
CA PHE A 187 14.52 5.53 -19.21
C PHE A 187 13.90 4.33 -19.93
N PHE A 188 12.90 4.55 -20.81
CA PHE A 188 12.16 3.49 -21.50
C PHE A 188 13.07 2.42 -22.11
N PHE A 189 14.00 2.83 -22.99
CA PHE A 189 14.84 1.89 -23.73
C PHE A 189 15.77 1.09 -22.82
N GLU A 190 16.40 1.74 -21.84
CA GLU A 190 17.35 1.07 -20.94
C GLU A 190 16.65 0.04 -20.05
N VAL A 191 15.49 0.40 -19.51
CA VAL A 191 14.73 -0.47 -18.63
C VAL A 191 14.11 -1.63 -19.43
N VAL A 192 13.49 -1.35 -20.58
CA VAL A 192 12.91 -2.38 -21.45
C VAL A 192 13.97 -3.38 -21.93
N TYR A 193 15.17 -2.91 -22.25
CA TYR A 193 16.29 -3.78 -22.64
C TYR A 193 16.64 -4.79 -21.55
N LYS A 194 16.65 -4.38 -20.27
CA LYS A 194 16.90 -5.29 -19.12
C LYS A 194 15.84 -6.38 -18.98
N PHE A 195 14.65 -6.19 -19.54
CA PHE A 195 13.57 -7.18 -19.55
C PHE A 195 13.47 -7.95 -20.89
N ASN A 196 14.56 -8.08 -21.64
CA ASN A 196 14.60 -8.74 -22.94
C ASN A 196 13.59 -8.15 -23.94
N ASN A 197 13.50 -6.82 -23.98
CA ASN A 197 12.59 -6.06 -24.83
C ASN A 197 11.09 -6.33 -24.58
N LYS A 198 10.72 -6.79 -23.38
CA LYS A 198 9.32 -6.97 -22.96
C LYS A 198 8.73 -5.65 -22.50
N GLU A 199 8.22 -4.87 -23.45
CA GLU A 199 7.58 -3.57 -23.21
C GLU A 199 6.36 -3.64 -22.29
N GLU A 200 5.63 -4.76 -22.28
CA GLU A 200 4.41 -4.94 -21.48
C GLU A 200 4.62 -4.67 -19.99
N LYS A 201 5.76 -5.11 -19.43
CA LYS A 201 6.11 -4.92 -18.02
C LYS A 201 6.34 -3.45 -17.68
N TRP A 202 7.06 -2.76 -18.55
CA TRP A 202 7.30 -1.34 -18.42
C TRP A 202 5.98 -0.57 -18.55
N ASN A 203 5.21 -0.85 -19.60
CA ASN A 203 3.94 -0.17 -19.87
C ASN A 203 2.97 -0.34 -18.70
N GLN A 204 2.85 -1.54 -18.13
CA GLN A 204 2.01 -1.79 -16.96
C GLN A 204 2.43 -0.93 -15.75
N PHE A 205 3.69 -1.03 -15.31
CA PHE A 205 4.20 -0.27 -14.16
C PHE A 205 4.07 1.24 -14.37
N THR A 206 4.41 1.70 -15.57
CA THR A 206 4.40 3.11 -15.95
C THR A 206 2.98 3.67 -15.98
N GLU A 207 2.01 2.93 -16.52
CA GLU A 207 0.62 3.36 -16.55
C GLU A 207 0.02 3.41 -15.14
N ASP A 208 0.30 2.42 -14.28
CA ASP A 208 -0.18 2.42 -12.90
C ASP A 208 0.42 3.57 -12.08
N LEU A 209 1.68 3.93 -12.35
CA LEU A 209 2.34 5.05 -11.70
C LEU A 209 1.90 6.42 -12.26
N LYS A 210 1.78 6.58 -13.59
CA LYS A 210 1.23 7.79 -14.22
C LYS A 210 -0.16 8.11 -13.70
N LYS A 211 -1.02 7.10 -13.62
CA LYS A 211 -2.34 7.20 -13.00
C LYS A 211 -2.24 7.78 -11.58
N LYS A 212 -1.42 7.19 -10.70
CA LYS A 212 -1.23 7.74 -9.33
C LYS A 212 -0.70 9.19 -9.34
N ILE A 213 0.21 9.54 -10.24
CA ILE A 213 0.76 10.90 -10.37
C ILE A 213 -0.33 11.89 -10.80
N GLU A 214 -1.10 11.58 -11.85
CA GLU A 214 -2.20 12.41 -12.35
C GLU A 214 -3.29 12.62 -11.28
N ALA A 215 -3.59 11.58 -10.49
CA ALA A 215 -4.50 11.69 -9.37
C ALA A 215 -4.01 12.70 -8.32
N SER A 216 -2.72 12.71 -8.02
CA SER A 216 -2.10 13.62 -7.04
C SER A 216 -1.99 15.07 -7.54
N GLN A 217 -1.88 15.27 -8.86
CA GLN A 217 -1.68 16.60 -9.47
C GLN A 217 -2.98 17.40 -9.67
N LYS A 218 -4.16 16.76 -9.72
CA LYS A 218 -5.44 17.45 -10.02
C LYS A 218 -5.88 18.58 -9.06
N ASN A 219 -5.28 18.72 -7.87
CA ASN A 219 -5.69 19.71 -6.86
C ASN A 219 -4.56 20.57 -6.27
N LYS A 220 -3.31 20.45 -6.77
CA LYS A 220 -2.29 21.47 -6.50
C LYS A 220 -2.25 22.36 -7.74
N GLY A 221 -2.40 23.68 -7.56
CA GLY A 221 -2.05 24.62 -8.62
C GLY A 221 -0.65 24.30 -9.15
N THR A 222 -0.33 24.82 -10.33
CA THR A 222 0.90 24.61 -11.13
C THR A 222 2.25 24.86 -10.41
N GLU A 223 2.29 24.92 -9.09
CA GLU A 223 3.50 24.97 -8.27
C GLU A 223 4.08 23.58 -8.04
N ASN A 224 4.97 23.27 -8.98
CA ASN A 224 6.07 22.32 -8.92
C ASN A 224 5.71 20.83 -8.81
N SER A 225 6.24 20.11 -9.79
CA SER A 225 6.44 18.66 -9.92
C SER A 225 7.20 17.99 -8.76
N GLN A 226 7.09 18.49 -7.52
CA GLN A 226 7.53 17.83 -6.30
C GLN A 226 6.91 16.43 -6.21
N ASP A 227 7.63 15.33 -6.26
CA ASP A 227 8.92 14.97 -6.86
C ASP A 227 8.61 13.57 -7.41
N ALA A 228 8.72 13.32 -8.72
CA ALA A 228 8.24 12.05 -9.30
C ALA A 228 8.86 10.80 -8.63
N ILE A 229 10.05 10.93 -8.05
CA ILE A 229 10.73 9.91 -7.23
C ILE A 229 10.02 9.73 -5.87
N GLU A 230 9.61 10.81 -5.21
CA GLU A 230 8.85 10.73 -3.95
C GLU A 230 7.49 10.06 -4.18
N LEU A 231 6.81 10.39 -5.29
CA LEU A 231 5.55 9.72 -5.68
C LEU A 231 5.75 8.23 -5.98
N LEU A 232 6.87 7.87 -6.61
CA LEU A 232 7.25 6.47 -6.83
C LEU A 232 7.51 5.76 -5.49
N LEU A 233 8.30 6.35 -4.59
CA LEU A 233 8.62 5.76 -3.30
C LEU A 233 7.36 5.60 -2.43
N ASP A 234 6.47 6.58 -2.42
CA ASP A 234 5.16 6.50 -1.75
C ASP A 234 4.29 5.38 -2.32
N HIS A 235 4.27 5.22 -3.65
CA HIS A 235 3.59 4.10 -4.31
C HIS A 235 4.15 2.76 -3.83
N LEU A 236 5.47 2.60 -3.87
CA LEU A 236 6.14 1.35 -3.48
C LEU A 236 5.91 1.02 -2.00
N LYS A 237 5.91 2.05 -1.15
CA LYS A 237 5.64 1.93 0.28
C LYS A 237 4.22 1.45 0.55
N ASP A 238 3.22 2.02 -0.12
CA ASP A 238 1.84 1.54 0.01
C ASP A 238 1.68 0.09 -0.44
N ASN A 239 2.32 -0.30 -1.55
CA ASN A 239 2.35 -1.69 -2.02
C ASN A 239 3.02 -2.61 -0.98
N ALA A 240 4.14 -2.19 -0.37
CA ALA A 240 4.86 -2.97 0.62
C ALA A 240 4.02 -3.22 1.89
N ILE A 241 3.35 -2.19 2.38
CA ILE A 241 2.46 -2.32 3.54
C ILE A 241 1.29 -3.25 3.18
N THR A 242 0.72 -3.12 1.98
CA THR A 242 -0.39 -3.97 1.50
C THR A 242 0.03 -5.43 1.38
N CYS A 243 1.21 -5.69 0.82
CA CYS A 243 1.81 -7.02 0.73
C CYS A 243 1.90 -7.66 2.12
N LYS A 244 2.45 -6.96 3.11
CA LYS A 244 2.57 -7.48 4.49
C LYS A 244 1.22 -7.71 5.17
N ASP A 245 0.28 -6.78 4.99
CA ASP A 245 -1.07 -6.90 5.55
C ASP A 245 -1.80 -8.14 5.00
N ASN A 246 -1.59 -8.47 3.73
CA ASN A 246 -2.19 -9.64 3.07
C ASN A 246 -1.48 -10.97 3.38
N ASN A 247 -0.23 -10.92 3.87
CA ASN A 247 0.64 -12.09 4.06
C ASN A 247 1.24 -12.14 5.48
N SER A 248 0.42 -11.97 6.51
CA SER A 248 0.91 -11.84 7.90
C SER A 248 1.25 -13.16 8.62
N LEU A 249 1.10 -14.34 7.98
CA LEU A 249 1.40 -15.63 8.62
C LEU A 249 2.91 -15.95 8.60
N LYS A 250 3.53 -16.11 9.77
CA LYS A 250 4.90 -16.64 9.90
C LYS A 250 4.90 -18.18 9.87
N GLU A 251 5.91 -18.76 9.23
CA GLU A 251 6.02 -20.20 8.95
C GLU A 251 6.01 -21.08 10.21
N ASP A 252 6.45 -20.58 11.37
CA ASP A 252 6.99 -21.50 12.39
C ASP A 252 6.04 -21.91 13.55
N LYS A 253 4.86 -21.31 13.75
CA LYS A 253 3.95 -21.72 14.87
C LYS A 253 2.44 -21.66 14.61
N ASN A 254 1.97 -20.84 13.68
CA ASN A 254 0.52 -20.60 13.47
C ASN A 254 0.01 -21.18 12.15
N CYS A 255 0.79 -22.01 11.45
CA CYS A 255 0.36 -22.56 10.19
C CYS A 255 -0.80 -23.55 10.39
N PRO A 256 -1.94 -23.39 9.69
CA PRO A 256 -3.04 -24.34 9.81
C PRO A 256 -2.58 -25.73 9.35
N GLN A 257 -2.39 -26.65 10.28
CA GLN A 257 -2.11 -28.04 9.93
C GLN A 257 -3.31 -28.63 9.20
N THR A 258 -3.06 -29.31 8.07
CA THR A 258 -4.08 -30.04 7.34
C THR A 258 -4.66 -31.13 8.23
N LYS A 259 -5.95 -31.03 8.54
CA LYS A 259 -6.68 -32.05 9.28
C LYS A 259 -7.32 -33.03 8.32
N THR A 260 -7.25 -34.32 8.65
CA THR A 260 -8.01 -35.34 7.92
C THR A 260 -9.50 -35.06 8.05
N ASN A 261 -10.24 -35.20 6.95
CA ASN A 261 -11.68 -35.04 6.97
C ASN A 261 -12.32 -36.10 7.91
N PRO A 262 -13.00 -35.68 8.99
CA PRO A 262 -13.60 -36.62 9.94
C PRO A 262 -14.71 -37.48 9.31
N CYS A 263 -15.33 -37.01 8.21
CA CYS A 263 -16.35 -37.75 7.47
C CYS A 263 -15.79 -38.94 6.66
N ILE A 264 -14.46 -39.12 6.63
CA ILE A 264 -13.78 -40.22 5.90
C ILE A 264 -13.28 -41.32 6.88
N LYS A 265 -13.49 -41.17 8.20
CA LYS A 265 -13.13 -42.21 9.19
C LYS A 265 -13.97 -43.48 8.97
N GLY A 266 -13.37 -44.51 8.36
CA GLY A 266 -13.93 -45.87 8.27
C GLY A 266 -13.98 -46.47 6.86
N THR A 267 -13.79 -45.69 5.80
CA THR A 267 -13.79 -46.24 4.42
C THR A 267 -12.40 -46.72 4.03
N ARG A 268 -12.16 -48.04 4.10
CA ARG A 268 -10.92 -48.71 3.65
C ARG A 268 -10.63 -48.62 2.13
N LYS A 269 -11.45 -47.91 1.35
CA LYS A 269 -11.21 -47.69 -0.08
C LYS A 269 -11.09 -46.20 -0.35
N PRO A 270 -10.06 -45.75 -1.09
CA PRO A 270 -10.01 -44.38 -1.58
C PRO A 270 -11.21 -44.20 -2.51
N THR A 271 -12.21 -43.45 -2.08
CA THR A 271 -13.30 -43.00 -2.94
C THR A 271 -12.68 -42.09 -3.99
N ARG A 272 -12.66 -42.55 -5.25
CA ARG A 272 -12.25 -41.77 -6.42
C ARG A 272 -13.18 -40.53 -6.53
N GLY A 273 -12.86 -39.44 -5.82
CA GLY A 273 -13.61 -38.19 -5.92
C GLY A 273 -13.65 -37.29 -4.67
N ALA A 274 -13.34 -37.80 -3.46
CA ALA A 274 -13.34 -36.97 -2.26
C ALA A 274 -11.91 -36.61 -1.83
N SER A 275 -11.64 -35.31 -1.65
CA SER A 275 -10.37 -34.86 -1.05
C SER A 275 -10.25 -35.41 0.38
N ASN A 276 -9.13 -36.07 0.69
CA ASN A 276 -8.82 -36.57 2.04
C ASN A 276 -8.60 -35.44 3.08
N ASN A 277 -8.42 -34.20 2.61
CA ASN A 277 -8.07 -33.06 3.43
C ASN A 277 -9.31 -32.20 3.72
N LEU A 278 -9.48 -31.84 5.00
CA LEU A 278 -10.50 -30.89 5.42
C LEU A 278 -10.18 -29.50 4.87
N VAL A 279 -11.15 -28.88 4.19
CA VAL A 279 -11.05 -27.48 3.73
C VAL A 279 -11.71 -26.57 4.76
N SER A 280 -10.97 -25.58 5.25
CA SER A 280 -11.50 -24.62 6.23
C SER A 280 -12.34 -23.52 5.56
N VAL A 281 -13.33 -22.98 6.29
CA VAL A 281 -14.10 -21.81 5.83
C VAL A 281 -13.18 -20.62 5.50
N LYS A 282 -12.06 -20.47 6.22
CA LYS A 282 -11.06 -19.43 5.93
C LYS A 282 -10.45 -19.58 4.54
N HIS A 283 -10.20 -20.81 4.10
CA HIS A 283 -9.67 -21.06 2.76
C HIS A 283 -10.69 -20.69 1.67
N ILE A 284 -11.96 -21.02 1.90
CA ILE A 284 -13.03 -20.60 0.99
C ILE A 284 -13.14 -19.06 0.95
N ALA A 285 -13.09 -18.40 2.11
CA ALA A 285 -13.11 -16.95 2.19
C ALA A 285 -11.90 -16.29 1.49
N GLU A 286 -10.72 -16.90 1.59
CA GLU A 286 -9.52 -16.48 0.85
C GLU A 286 -9.76 -16.52 -0.66
N LEU A 287 -10.24 -17.64 -1.19
CA LEU A 287 -10.58 -17.77 -2.62
C LEU A 287 -11.66 -16.78 -3.06
N MET A 288 -12.64 -16.49 -2.19
CA MET A 288 -13.67 -15.48 -2.47
C MET A 288 -13.09 -14.08 -2.52
N GLN A 289 -12.14 -13.75 -1.65
CA GLN A 289 -11.44 -12.45 -1.67
C GLN A 289 -10.59 -12.30 -2.92
N GLN A 290 -9.84 -13.34 -3.31
CA GLN A 290 -9.08 -13.33 -4.58
C GLN A 290 -9.99 -13.09 -5.78
N LYS A 291 -11.15 -13.75 -5.81
CA LYS A 291 -12.18 -13.52 -6.85
C LYS A 291 -12.73 -12.09 -6.81
N ALA A 292 -12.92 -11.50 -5.63
CA ALA A 292 -13.38 -10.12 -5.49
C ALA A 292 -12.34 -9.14 -6.06
N HIS A 293 -11.05 -9.34 -5.75
CA HIS A 293 -9.98 -8.51 -6.31
C HIS A 293 -9.88 -8.64 -7.85
N ILE A 294 -9.98 -9.86 -8.39
CA ILE A 294 -10.04 -10.05 -9.86
C ILE A 294 -11.25 -9.34 -10.48
N GLN A 295 -12.39 -9.32 -9.80
CA GLN A 295 -13.59 -8.61 -10.27
C GLN A 295 -13.40 -7.10 -10.24
N LEU A 296 -12.81 -6.56 -9.17
CA LEU A 296 -12.42 -5.16 -9.05
C LEU A 296 -11.55 -4.77 -10.25
N GLU A 297 -10.47 -5.49 -10.51
CA GLU A 297 -9.54 -5.19 -11.62
C GLU A 297 -10.21 -5.26 -13.00
N LYS A 298 -11.09 -6.26 -13.22
CA LYS A 298 -11.83 -6.37 -14.48
C LYS A 298 -12.87 -5.26 -14.67
N ARG A 299 -13.41 -4.73 -13.58
CA ARG A 299 -14.46 -3.69 -13.61
C ARG A 299 -13.84 -2.30 -13.46
N GLY A 300 -13.67 -1.88 -12.21
CA GLY A 300 -13.26 -0.55 -11.79
C GLY A 300 -11.77 -0.30 -11.92
N GLY A 301 -10.95 -1.32 -11.67
CA GLY A 301 -9.54 -1.16 -11.30
C GLY A 301 -9.40 -0.55 -9.90
N GLU A 302 -8.50 -1.08 -9.08
CA GLU A 302 -8.24 -0.53 -7.73
C GLU A 302 -7.96 0.97 -7.80
N TYR A 303 -7.16 1.40 -8.78
CA TYR A 303 -6.78 2.80 -8.95
C TYR A 303 -7.97 3.78 -9.02
N ASN A 304 -9.04 3.45 -9.75
CA ASN A 304 -10.16 4.38 -9.93
C ASN A 304 -11.07 4.45 -8.70
N LEU A 305 -11.06 3.43 -7.86
CA LEU A 305 -11.98 3.31 -6.71
C LEU A 305 -11.28 3.52 -5.37
N LYS A 306 -9.95 3.40 -5.32
CA LYS A 306 -9.14 3.64 -4.12
C LYS A 306 -9.25 5.10 -3.69
N GLY A 307 -9.79 5.30 -2.50
CA GLY A 307 -9.84 6.60 -1.85
C GLY A 307 -8.48 6.95 -1.24
N ASP A 308 -8.32 8.25 -1.02
CA ASP A 308 -7.20 8.86 -0.30
C ASP A 308 -7.79 9.91 0.61
N ALA A 309 -7.92 9.58 1.89
CA ALA A 309 -8.56 10.44 2.87
C ALA A 309 -7.83 11.78 3.08
N THR A 310 -6.55 11.90 2.67
CA THR A 310 -5.85 13.19 2.75
C THR A 310 -6.41 14.23 1.78
N ARG A 311 -7.12 13.77 0.75
CA ARG A 311 -7.78 14.59 -0.27
C ARG A 311 -9.27 14.80 -0.03
N GLY A 312 -9.80 14.22 1.05
CA GLY A 312 -11.21 14.36 1.42
C GLY A 312 -11.56 15.76 1.89
N THR A 313 -12.84 16.10 1.81
CA THR A 313 -13.42 17.31 2.40
C THR A 313 -14.18 16.95 3.67
N TYR A 314 -13.98 17.72 4.75
CA TYR A 314 -14.53 17.42 6.07
C TYR A 314 -15.25 18.63 6.66
N LYS A 315 -16.58 18.54 6.78
CA LYS A 315 -17.44 19.63 7.27
C LYS A 315 -17.06 20.14 8.67
N ARG A 316 -16.50 19.27 9.52
CA ARG A 316 -16.15 19.60 10.90
C ARG A 316 -14.83 20.39 11.07
N GLY A 317 -14.24 20.84 9.96
CA GLY A 317 -13.13 21.80 9.94
C GLY A 317 -11.73 21.17 10.00
N GLY A 318 -11.61 19.86 10.14
CA GLY A 318 -10.32 19.17 10.06
C GLY A 318 -9.77 19.14 8.63
N SER A 319 -8.47 19.39 8.48
CA SER A 319 -7.76 19.16 7.21
C SER A 319 -7.62 17.67 6.92
N GLY A 320 -7.66 17.28 5.64
CA GLY A 320 -7.32 15.91 5.23
C GLY A 320 -5.90 15.49 5.64
N ASP A 321 -4.98 16.44 5.85
CA ASP A 321 -3.62 16.15 6.31
C ASP A 321 -3.56 15.36 7.62
N HIS A 322 -4.59 15.42 8.47
CA HIS A 322 -4.64 14.58 9.68
C HIS A 322 -4.57 13.08 9.36
N PHE A 323 -5.00 12.65 8.17
CA PHE A 323 -4.91 11.25 7.74
C PHE A 323 -3.48 10.79 7.43
N LYS A 324 -2.51 11.70 7.27
CA LYS A 324 -1.07 11.36 7.24
C LYS A 324 -0.63 10.64 8.52
N ASN A 325 -1.30 10.95 9.64
CA ASN A 325 -1.18 10.20 10.88
C ASN A 325 -2.53 9.57 11.26
N LEU A 326 -2.87 8.48 10.56
CA LEU A 326 -4.14 7.75 10.68
C LEU A 326 -4.56 7.47 12.13
N CYS A 327 -3.62 7.14 13.03
CA CYS A 327 -3.97 6.80 14.41
C CYS A 327 -4.30 8.02 15.29
N SER A 328 -3.94 9.22 14.84
CA SER A 328 -4.18 10.48 15.54
C SER A 328 -5.43 11.22 15.06
N ILE A 329 -6.16 10.70 14.07
CA ILE A 329 -7.40 11.34 13.59
C ILE A 329 -8.45 11.45 14.70
N THR A 330 -9.23 12.51 14.69
CA THR A 330 -10.30 12.75 15.67
C THR A 330 -11.60 13.11 14.94
N LYS A 331 -12.65 13.43 15.70
CA LYS A 331 -13.97 13.78 15.16
C LYS A 331 -13.99 15.04 14.28
N ILE A 332 -12.89 15.81 14.21
CA ILE A 332 -12.77 17.02 13.38
C ILE A 332 -12.67 16.69 11.88
N VAL A 333 -12.17 15.51 11.53
CA VAL A 333 -12.08 15.02 10.13
C VAL A 333 -13.26 14.10 9.80
N SER A 334 -14.46 14.68 9.82
CA SER A 334 -15.71 13.98 9.52
C SER A 334 -16.71 14.90 8.84
N ASN A 335 -17.62 14.31 8.07
CA ASN A 335 -18.80 14.96 7.51
C ASN A 335 -20.08 14.72 8.33
N ASP A 336 -19.97 14.27 9.58
CA ASP A 336 -21.12 14.17 10.49
C ASP A 336 -21.81 15.55 10.63
N SER A 337 -23.09 15.58 10.25
CA SER A 337 -23.94 16.77 10.16
C SER A 337 -24.25 17.44 11.50
N ARG A 338 -24.02 16.74 12.62
CA ARG A 338 -24.26 17.27 13.96
C ARG A 338 -23.14 18.22 14.38
N ASN A 339 -23.48 19.30 15.08
CA ASN A 339 -22.53 20.34 15.50
C ASN A 339 -21.68 19.94 16.72
N GLY A 340 -20.43 20.42 16.77
CA GLY A 340 -19.56 20.40 17.95
C GLY A 340 -19.24 19.02 18.51
N ASN A 341 -19.25 18.91 19.85
CA ASN A 341 -18.94 17.67 20.58
C ASN A 341 -20.08 16.63 20.57
N ASN A 342 -21.26 17.00 20.07
CA ASN A 342 -22.51 16.21 20.19
C ASN A 342 -22.62 15.07 19.16
N GLY A 343 -21.58 14.83 18.36
CA GLY A 343 -21.56 13.73 17.40
C GLY A 343 -20.27 12.91 17.43
N GLY A 344 -20.04 12.17 16.35
CA GLY A 344 -18.97 11.21 16.21
C GLY A 344 -19.45 9.76 16.16
N PRO A 345 -18.53 8.80 15.95
CA PRO A 345 -18.92 7.43 15.56
C PRO A 345 -19.72 6.66 16.61
N CYS A 346 -19.41 6.80 17.89
CA CYS A 346 -20.06 6.05 18.98
C CYS A 346 -21.22 6.80 19.66
N THR A 347 -21.62 7.99 19.17
CA THR A 347 -22.68 8.78 19.82
C THR A 347 -24.03 8.06 19.73
N GLY A 348 -24.68 7.88 20.89
CA GLY A 348 -25.98 7.21 21.02
C GLY A 348 -25.91 5.69 20.91
N LYS A 349 -24.72 5.09 21.00
CA LYS A 349 -24.52 3.64 20.96
C LYS A 349 -24.44 3.09 22.39
N ASN A 350 -25.13 1.98 22.65
CA ASN A 350 -25.21 1.40 23.99
C ASN A 350 -23.86 0.76 24.40
N PRO A 351 -23.24 1.18 25.52
CA PRO A 351 -22.00 0.59 26.01
C PRO A 351 -22.17 -0.87 26.49
N GLU A 352 -23.40 -1.31 26.79
CA GLU A 352 -23.68 -2.65 27.33
C GLU A 352 -23.69 -3.77 26.26
N ARG A 353 -23.27 -3.47 25.03
CA ARG A 353 -23.23 -4.38 23.87
C ARG A 353 -22.35 -5.63 24.02
N PHE A 354 -21.61 -5.75 25.13
CA PHE A 354 -20.77 -6.91 25.47
C PHE A 354 -21.12 -7.54 26.83
N ASN A 355 -22.22 -7.15 27.46
CA ASN A 355 -22.65 -7.76 28.70
C ASN A 355 -23.08 -9.21 28.46
N ILE A 356 -22.66 -10.10 29.35
CA ILE A 356 -23.07 -11.52 29.30
C ILE A 356 -24.56 -11.58 29.65
N GLY A 357 -25.32 -12.37 28.87
CA GLY A 357 -26.77 -12.50 29.04
C GLY A 357 -27.60 -11.53 28.21
N THR A 358 -26.99 -10.60 27.47
CA THR A 358 -27.72 -9.75 26.53
C THR A 358 -28.30 -10.58 25.40
N GLU A 359 -29.63 -10.56 25.27
CA GLU A 359 -30.35 -11.30 24.25
C GLU A 359 -30.12 -10.74 22.85
N TRP A 360 -30.11 -11.64 21.85
CA TRP A 360 -29.98 -11.26 20.44
C TRP A 360 -31.35 -11.10 19.83
N LYS A 361 -31.58 -9.99 19.13
CA LYS A 361 -32.88 -9.73 18.49
C LYS A 361 -33.09 -10.68 17.30
N GLN A 362 -34.27 -11.29 17.22
CA GLN A 362 -34.65 -12.24 16.17
C GLN A 362 -35.10 -11.55 14.86
N GLY A 363 -34.89 -12.23 13.74
CA GLY A 363 -35.02 -11.73 12.37
C GLY A 363 -36.42 -11.26 11.96
N GLU A 364 -37.47 -11.77 12.58
CA GLU A 364 -38.85 -11.29 12.37
C GLU A 364 -38.99 -9.80 12.76
N THR A 365 -38.27 -9.35 13.78
CA THR A 365 -38.19 -7.93 14.18
C THR A 365 -37.27 -7.09 13.27
N LEU A 366 -36.57 -7.73 12.33
CA LEU A 366 -35.64 -7.13 11.38
C LEU A 366 -36.21 -7.08 9.95
N GLY A 367 -37.44 -7.56 9.72
CA GLY A 367 -38.13 -7.53 8.42
C GLY A 367 -37.65 -8.58 7.43
N THR A 368 -37.04 -9.67 7.89
CA THR A 368 -36.52 -10.75 7.05
C THR A 368 -37.30 -12.05 7.25
N ASN A 369 -37.68 -12.74 6.18
CA ASN A 369 -38.33 -14.07 6.21
C ASN A 369 -37.34 -15.22 6.52
N VAL A 370 -36.13 -14.90 7.00
CA VAL A 370 -35.06 -15.84 7.29
C VAL A 370 -34.76 -15.75 8.78
N GLU A 371 -34.51 -16.89 9.41
CA GLU A 371 -34.11 -16.97 10.81
C GLU A 371 -32.71 -16.34 10.99
N ILE A 372 -32.70 -15.08 11.43
CA ILE A 372 -31.50 -14.26 11.64
C ILE A 372 -31.48 -13.80 13.10
N TYR A 373 -30.29 -13.68 13.68
CA TYR A 373 -30.10 -13.13 15.01
C TYR A 373 -29.13 -11.95 14.94
N MET A 374 -29.56 -10.77 15.40
CA MET A 374 -28.75 -9.55 15.40
C MET A 374 -27.86 -9.51 16.65
N PRO A 375 -26.52 -9.51 16.49
CA PRO A 375 -25.62 -9.36 17.63
C PRO A 375 -25.76 -7.96 18.26
N PRO A 376 -25.82 -7.83 19.60
CA PRO A 376 -25.76 -6.53 20.29
C PRO A 376 -24.53 -5.71 19.86
N ARG A 377 -23.41 -6.40 19.56
CA ARG A 377 -22.20 -5.79 18.98
C ARG A 377 -22.49 -5.02 17.69
N ARG A 378 -23.27 -5.59 16.76
CA ARG A 378 -23.62 -4.95 15.48
C ARG A 378 -24.65 -3.86 15.69
N GLU A 379 -25.66 -4.12 16.51
CA GLU A 379 -26.74 -3.16 16.82
C GLU A 379 -26.18 -1.83 17.34
N HIS A 380 -25.19 -1.90 18.22
CA HIS A 380 -24.57 -0.74 18.87
C HIS A 380 -23.16 -0.45 18.35
N MET A 381 -22.91 -0.77 17.08
CA MET A 381 -21.65 -0.45 16.39
C MET A 381 -21.44 1.07 16.27
N CYS A 382 -20.18 1.50 16.37
CA CYS A 382 -19.80 2.92 16.21
C CYS A 382 -19.82 3.41 14.75
N THR A 383 -21.02 3.52 14.17
CA THR A 383 -21.29 4.02 12.80
C THR A 383 -22.12 5.30 12.76
N SER A 384 -22.32 5.95 13.92
CA SER A 384 -23.21 7.11 14.08
C SER A 384 -22.81 8.31 13.22
N ASN A 385 -21.51 8.50 12.93
CA ASN A 385 -21.05 9.54 12.01
C ASN A 385 -21.51 9.28 10.56
N LEU A 386 -21.57 8.01 10.15
CA LEU A 386 -22.08 7.60 8.83
C LEU A 386 -23.60 7.74 8.78
N GLU A 387 -24.30 7.32 9.83
CA GLU A 387 -25.77 7.42 9.93
C GLU A 387 -26.28 8.86 9.87
N LYS A 388 -25.45 9.84 10.27
CA LYS A 388 -25.76 11.27 10.23
C LYS A 388 -24.82 12.03 9.28
N ILE A 389 -24.31 11.37 8.24
CA ILE A 389 -23.38 11.98 7.29
C ILE A 389 -24.05 13.07 6.44
N ASP A 390 -23.38 14.20 6.28
CA ASP A 390 -23.82 15.28 5.40
C ASP A 390 -23.36 15.00 3.96
N VAL A 391 -24.20 14.30 3.20
CA VAL A 391 -23.90 13.90 1.81
C VAL A 391 -23.41 15.07 0.96
N LYS A 392 -24.00 16.27 1.11
CA LYS A 392 -23.61 17.47 0.35
C LYS A 392 -22.14 17.85 0.55
N SER A 393 -21.62 17.69 1.77
CA SER A 393 -20.21 17.96 2.07
C SER A 393 -19.30 16.87 1.53
N VAL A 394 -19.73 15.60 1.57
CA VAL A 394 -18.97 14.44 1.06
C VAL A 394 -18.73 14.54 -0.44
N ILE A 395 -19.78 14.82 -1.21
CA ILE A 395 -19.74 14.88 -2.69
C ILE A 395 -19.13 16.18 -3.23
N LYS A 396 -18.79 17.13 -2.35
CA LYS A 396 -18.27 18.43 -2.74
C LYS A 396 -16.94 18.29 -3.49
N ASN A 397 -16.75 19.14 -4.51
CA ASN A 397 -15.50 19.27 -5.27
C ASN A 397 -15.02 17.97 -5.95
N GLY A 398 -15.92 17.01 -6.22
CA GLY A 398 -15.54 15.74 -6.86
C GLY A 398 -14.69 14.81 -6.00
N ASN A 399 -14.63 15.04 -4.68
CA ASN A 399 -13.82 14.25 -3.76
C ASN A 399 -14.61 13.14 -3.04
N ALA A 400 -15.73 12.69 -3.61
CA ALA A 400 -16.68 11.79 -2.94
C ALA A 400 -16.03 10.53 -2.36
N SER A 401 -15.20 9.83 -3.13
CA SER A 401 -14.48 8.63 -2.68
C SER A 401 -13.50 8.92 -1.54
N HIS A 402 -12.74 10.02 -1.66
CA HIS A 402 -11.77 10.47 -0.66
C HIS A 402 -12.44 10.84 0.67
N SER A 403 -13.52 11.63 0.60
CA SER A 403 -14.29 12.08 1.76
C SER A 403 -15.00 10.91 2.46
N LEU A 404 -15.64 10.02 1.67
CA LEU A 404 -16.28 8.82 2.20
C LEU A 404 -15.27 7.94 2.94
N LEU A 405 -14.11 7.70 2.33
CA LEU A 405 -13.05 6.92 2.96
C LEU A 405 -12.69 7.50 4.33
N GLY A 406 -12.46 8.81 4.43
CA GLY A 406 -12.12 9.44 5.71
C GLY A 406 -13.14 9.18 6.82
N ASP A 407 -14.44 9.31 6.53
CA ASP A 407 -15.52 9.02 7.48
C ASP A 407 -15.60 7.52 7.85
N VAL A 408 -15.32 6.62 6.91
CA VAL A 408 -15.26 5.16 7.15
C VAL A 408 -14.05 4.79 8.02
N LEU A 409 -12.87 5.37 7.75
CA LEU A 409 -11.67 5.18 8.57
C LEU A 409 -11.89 5.67 10.00
N LEU A 410 -12.58 6.81 10.17
CA LEU A 410 -12.94 7.33 11.48
C LEU A 410 -13.89 6.38 12.23
N ALA A 411 -14.93 5.88 11.56
CA ALA A 411 -15.85 4.91 12.15
C ALA A 411 -15.13 3.64 12.60
N ALA A 412 -14.31 3.07 11.72
CA ALA A 412 -13.54 1.85 11.98
C ALA A 412 -12.56 2.01 13.16
N LYS A 413 -11.85 3.14 13.23
CA LYS A 413 -10.95 3.46 14.34
C LYS A 413 -11.70 3.50 15.68
N TYR A 414 -12.81 4.24 15.73
CA TYR A 414 -13.57 4.41 16.96
C TYR A 414 -14.30 3.14 17.38
N GLU A 415 -14.77 2.34 16.43
CA GLU A 415 -15.34 1.02 16.69
C GLU A 415 -14.30 0.09 17.35
N ALA A 416 -13.09 -0.02 16.77
CA ALA A 416 -12.03 -0.83 17.35
C ALA A 416 -11.61 -0.34 18.74
N LYS A 417 -11.52 0.99 18.92
CA LYS A 417 -11.24 1.62 20.21
C LYS A 417 -12.32 1.26 21.25
N ASN A 418 -13.59 1.40 20.88
CA ASN A 418 -14.72 1.12 21.76
C ASN A 418 -14.81 -0.36 22.15
N ILE A 419 -14.58 -1.29 21.21
CA ILE A 419 -14.47 -2.73 21.51
C ILE A 419 -13.42 -2.98 22.61
N LYS A 420 -12.23 -2.41 22.45
CA LYS A 420 -11.13 -2.58 23.41
C LYS A 420 -11.50 -2.00 24.78
N GLU A 421 -11.98 -0.76 24.82
CA GLU A 421 -12.30 -0.06 26.07
C GLU A 421 -13.42 -0.76 26.84
N LEU A 422 -14.50 -1.17 26.17
CA LEU A 422 -15.60 -1.88 26.81
C LEU A 422 -15.18 -3.27 27.29
N TYR A 423 -14.35 -3.98 26.52
CA TYR A 423 -13.80 -5.27 26.97
C TYR A 423 -12.96 -5.11 28.25
N GLN A 424 -12.11 -4.08 28.30
CA GLN A 424 -11.32 -3.76 29.49
C GLN A 424 -12.21 -3.42 30.69
N GLN A 425 -13.22 -2.58 30.50
CA GLN A 425 -14.16 -2.19 31.56
C GLN A 425 -14.95 -3.38 32.08
N ASN A 426 -15.58 -4.16 31.21
CA ASN A 426 -16.42 -5.30 31.59
C ASN A 426 -15.64 -6.43 32.29
N ASN A 427 -14.34 -6.53 32.02
CA ASN A 427 -13.47 -7.53 32.64
C ASN A 427 -12.54 -6.95 33.71
N SER A 428 -12.72 -5.67 34.08
CA SER A 428 -11.89 -4.96 35.07
C SER A 428 -10.38 -5.07 34.79
N LYS A 429 -9.97 -4.87 33.54
CA LYS A 429 -8.58 -4.97 33.07
C LYS A 429 -7.99 -3.60 32.73
N ASN A 430 -6.78 -3.33 33.22
CA ASN A 430 -6.05 -2.10 32.91
C ASN A 430 -5.34 -2.17 31.54
N ASP A 431 -4.92 -3.36 31.11
CA ASP A 431 -4.28 -3.63 29.83
C ASP A 431 -4.77 -4.96 29.22
N LEU A 432 -4.25 -5.32 28.04
CA LEU A 432 -4.58 -6.56 27.31
C LEU A 432 -3.30 -7.35 27.07
N ASN A 433 -2.58 -7.72 28.13
CA ASN A 433 -1.33 -8.47 28.01
C ASN A 433 -1.55 -9.97 27.86
N ASP A 434 -2.69 -10.50 28.32
CA ASP A 434 -3.04 -11.91 28.16
C ASP A 434 -3.42 -12.26 26.72
N SER A 435 -2.92 -13.40 26.24
CA SER A 435 -3.11 -13.82 24.85
C SER A 435 -4.57 -14.16 24.52
N ASN A 436 -5.34 -14.68 25.48
CA ASN A 436 -6.76 -15.00 25.27
C ASN A 436 -7.61 -13.73 25.20
N ASP A 437 -7.29 -12.72 26.01
CA ASP A 437 -7.92 -11.40 25.93
C ASP A 437 -7.68 -10.74 24.59
N GLN A 438 -6.41 -10.73 24.15
CA GLN A 438 -6.02 -10.22 22.85
C GLN A 438 -6.79 -10.95 21.74
N ALA A 439 -6.81 -12.28 21.77
CA ALA A 439 -7.54 -13.09 20.79
C ALA A 439 -9.05 -12.79 20.78
N THR A 440 -9.64 -12.51 21.94
CA THR A 440 -11.07 -12.21 22.08
C THR A 440 -11.41 -10.83 21.51
N VAL A 441 -10.63 -9.80 21.86
CA VAL A 441 -10.77 -8.45 21.28
C VAL A 441 -10.56 -8.49 19.77
N CYS A 442 -9.54 -9.22 19.30
CA CYS A 442 -9.30 -9.43 17.87
C CYS A 442 -10.49 -10.07 17.15
N ARG A 443 -11.15 -11.04 17.80
CA ARG A 443 -12.32 -11.71 17.23
C ARG A 443 -13.49 -10.73 17.06
N ALA A 444 -13.77 -9.93 18.08
CA ALA A 444 -14.80 -8.89 18.00
C ALA A 444 -14.47 -7.84 16.92
N MET A 445 -13.21 -7.42 16.80
CA MET A 445 -12.76 -6.51 15.75
C MET A 445 -12.92 -7.11 14.35
N LYS A 446 -12.63 -8.41 14.14
CA LYS A 446 -12.83 -9.09 12.86
C LYS A 446 -14.30 -9.12 12.45
N TYR A 447 -15.20 -9.36 13.40
CA TYR A 447 -16.63 -9.27 13.12
C TYR A 447 -17.05 -7.85 12.79
N SER A 448 -16.58 -6.85 13.54
CA SER A 448 -16.92 -5.46 13.24
C SER A 448 -16.35 -4.97 11.90
N PHE A 449 -15.17 -5.44 11.50
CA PHE A 449 -14.62 -5.18 10.17
C PHE A 449 -15.52 -5.74 9.06
N ALA A 450 -16.02 -6.97 9.21
CA ALA A 450 -16.89 -7.61 8.24
C ALA A 450 -18.23 -6.86 8.13
N ASP A 451 -18.85 -6.51 9.26
CA ASP A 451 -20.09 -5.74 9.30
C ASP A 451 -19.95 -4.34 8.67
N ILE A 452 -18.86 -3.61 8.94
CA ILE A 452 -18.58 -2.33 8.26
C ILE A 452 -18.55 -2.58 6.75
N GLY A 453 -17.89 -3.65 6.31
CA GLY A 453 -17.89 -4.06 4.91
C GLY A 453 -19.29 -4.34 4.36
N ASP A 454 -20.15 -5.03 5.10
CA ASP A 454 -21.53 -5.30 4.68
C ASP A 454 -22.38 -4.03 4.63
N ILE A 455 -22.18 -3.10 5.56
CA ILE A 455 -22.83 -1.78 5.53
C ILE A 455 -22.45 -1.03 4.25
N ILE A 456 -21.15 -0.93 3.95
CA ILE A 456 -20.64 -0.20 2.78
C ILE A 456 -21.08 -0.86 1.47
N ARG A 457 -21.11 -2.19 1.43
CA ARG A 457 -21.52 -2.96 0.24
C ARG A 457 -23.04 -3.03 0.05
N GLY A 458 -23.83 -2.51 0.99
CA GLY A 458 -25.29 -2.62 0.98
C GLY A 458 -25.79 -4.05 1.17
N LYS A 459 -25.03 -4.89 1.87
CA LYS A 459 -25.35 -6.29 2.20
C LYS A 459 -25.73 -6.49 3.67
N ASP A 460 -25.63 -5.44 4.48
CA ASP A 460 -26.04 -5.48 5.87
C ASP A 460 -27.54 -5.77 6.00
N MET A 461 -27.88 -6.69 6.91
CA MET A 461 -29.24 -7.23 7.02
C MET A 461 -30.12 -6.43 7.99
N TRP A 462 -29.68 -5.27 8.50
CA TRP A 462 -30.47 -4.46 9.43
C TRP A 462 -31.45 -3.52 8.70
N VAL A 463 -32.42 -4.10 8.00
CA VAL A 463 -33.23 -3.37 7.00
C VAL A 463 -34.42 -2.59 7.55
N GLU A 464 -35.01 -2.97 8.68
CA GLU A 464 -36.15 -2.24 9.27
C GLU A 464 -35.75 -1.01 10.09
N ASN A 465 -34.47 -0.91 10.48
CA ASN A 465 -34.01 0.23 11.26
C ASN A 465 -33.93 1.50 10.40
N MET A 466 -34.62 2.57 10.84
CA MET A 466 -34.67 3.83 10.09
C MET A 466 -33.30 4.47 9.85
N ASP A 467 -32.38 4.39 10.81
CA ASP A 467 -31.04 4.98 10.67
C ASP A 467 -30.17 4.14 9.72
N ALA A 468 -30.28 2.81 9.76
CA ALA A 468 -29.64 1.93 8.78
C ALA A 468 -30.16 2.17 7.36
N ARG A 469 -31.49 2.30 7.17
CA ARG A 469 -32.09 2.64 5.87
C ARG A 469 -31.63 3.99 5.34
N LYS A 470 -31.57 5.01 6.20
CA LYS A 470 -31.05 6.34 5.85
C LYS A 470 -29.59 6.27 5.44
N LEU A 471 -28.76 5.54 6.18
CA LEU A 471 -27.36 5.31 5.83
C LEU A 471 -27.24 4.68 4.44
N GLN A 472 -28.00 3.63 4.14
CA GLN A 472 -27.99 3.02 2.80
C GLN A 472 -28.41 4.01 1.70
N ALA A 473 -29.41 4.85 1.94
CA ALA A 473 -29.80 5.90 1.00
C ALA A 473 -28.72 6.99 0.81
N TYR A 474 -27.96 7.31 1.86
CA TYR A 474 -26.82 8.22 1.76
C TYR A 474 -25.67 7.61 0.98
N LEU A 475 -25.33 6.35 1.25
CA LEU A 475 -24.30 5.62 0.52
C LEU A 475 -24.64 5.52 -0.96
N ALA A 476 -25.90 5.22 -1.32
CA ALA A 476 -26.34 5.18 -2.71
C ALA A 476 -26.04 6.50 -3.45
N LYS A 477 -26.40 7.65 -2.86
CA LYS A 477 -26.12 8.98 -3.44
C LYS A 477 -24.62 9.28 -3.56
N ILE A 478 -23.83 8.86 -2.57
CA ILE A 478 -22.38 9.05 -2.61
C ILE A 478 -21.76 8.18 -3.70
N PHE A 479 -22.20 6.93 -3.85
CA PHE A 479 -21.71 6.03 -4.89
C PHE A 479 -22.14 6.45 -6.30
N GLU A 480 -23.30 7.07 -6.46
CA GLU A 480 -23.69 7.73 -7.73
C GLU A 480 -22.68 8.81 -8.11
N GLU A 481 -22.30 9.69 -7.17
CA GLU A 481 -21.27 10.70 -7.43
C GLU A 481 -19.91 10.07 -7.73
N ILE A 482 -19.50 9.04 -6.97
CA ILE A 482 -18.23 8.33 -7.22
C ILE A 482 -18.21 7.78 -8.65
N LYS A 483 -19.29 7.12 -9.08
CA LYS A 483 -19.44 6.61 -10.45
C LYS A 483 -19.30 7.73 -11.48
N ASP A 484 -19.93 8.87 -11.24
CA ASP A 484 -19.92 9.98 -12.20
C ASP A 484 -18.56 10.65 -12.34
N LYS A 485 -17.68 10.50 -11.33
CA LYS A 485 -16.30 11.02 -11.34
C LYS A 485 -15.25 10.02 -11.82
N ILE A 486 -15.63 8.78 -12.18
CA ILE A 486 -14.73 7.85 -12.83
C ILE A 486 -14.29 8.44 -14.18
N PRO A 487 -12.98 8.70 -14.41
CA PRO A 487 -12.52 9.37 -15.63
C PRO A 487 -12.70 8.53 -16.90
N ASP A 488 -12.50 7.21 -16.78
CA ASP A 488 -12.62 6.29 -17.89
C ASP A 488 -14.09 5.92 -18.15
N LYS A 489 -14.59 6.34 -19.32
CA LYS A 489 -15.96 6.06 -19.74
C LYS A 489 -16.21 4.55 -19.80
N GLY A 490 -15.26 3.76 -20.33
CA GLY A 490 -15.40 2.31 -20.39
C GLY A 490 -15.59 1.66 -19.02
N THR A 491 -14.93 2.19 -17.99
CA THR A 491 -15.08 1.75 -16.60
C THR A 491 -16.42 2.22 -16.02
N LYS A 492 -16.84 3.46 -16.29
CA LYS A 492 -18.14 3.99 -15.87
C LYS A 492 -19.30 3.16 -16.42
N ASP A 493 -19.22 2.75 -17.68
CA ASP A 493 -20.24 1.99 -18.39
C ASP A 493 -20.49 0.61 -17.76
N LYS A 494 -19.46 0.01 -17.14
CA LYS A 494 -19.59 -1.24 -16.37
C LYS A 494 -20.50 -1.11 -15.14
N TYR A 495 -20.83 0.12 -14.72
CA TYR A 495 -21.69 0.44 -13.58
C TYR A 495 -23.01 1.13 -13.96
N GLU A 496 -23.47 1.07 -15.21
CA GLU A 496 -24.59 1.88 -15.70
C GLU A 496 -25.97 1.66 -15.05
N LYS A 497 -26.38 0.42 -14.78
CA LYS A 497 -27.72 0.08 -14.21
C LYS A 497 -27.80 0.36 -12.70
N HIS A 498 -28.98 0.67 -12.16
CA HIS A 498 -29.16 0.93 -10.71
C HIS A 498 -28.76 -0.27 -9.83
N SER A 499 -28.94 -1.51 -10.33
CA SER A 499 -28.42 -2.76 -9.73
C SER A 499 -26.89 -2.84 -9.66
N ASN A 500 -26.17 -1.87 -10.22
CA ASN A 500 -24.70 -1.82 -10.25
C ASN A 500 -24.09 -0.92 -9.16
N LEU A 501 -24.88 -0.19 -8.35
CA LEU A 501 -24.34 0.54 -7.19
C LEU A 501 -23.84 -0.43 -6.10
N ILE A 502 -24.50 -1.58 -5.92
CA ILE A 502 -24.02 -2.65 -5.03
C ILE A 502 -22.66 -3.17 -5.52
N LYS A 503 -22.50 -3.41 -6.82
CA LYS A 503 -21.21 -3.83 -7.41
C LYS A 503 -20.13 -2.77 -7.23
N LEU A 504 -20.49 -1.49 -7.38
CA LEU A 504 -19.55 -0.39 -7.13
C LEU A 504 -19.15 -0.34 -5.65
N GLY A 505 -20.08 -0.56 -4.72
CA GLY A 505 -19.78 -0.67 -3.29
C GLY A 505 -18.90 -1.88 -2.94
N GLU A 506 -19.10 -3.02 -3.60
CA GLU A 506 -18.24 -4.21 -3.50
C GLU A 506 -16.82 -3.93 -3.97
N ASP A 507 -16.68 -3.37 -5.17
CA ASP A 507 -15.38 -3.07 -5.78
C ASP A 507 -14.67 -1.94 -4.98
N TRP A 508 -15.40 -0.91 -4.55
CA TRP A 508 -14.87 0.16 -3.69
C TRP A 508 -14.42 -0.38 -2.34
N TRP A 509 -15.19 -1.26 -1.71
CA TRP A 509 -14.78 -1.91 -0.47
C TRP A 509 -13.50 -2.71 -0.69
N GLU A 510 -13.40 -3.51 -1.75
CA GLU A 510 -12.17 -4.27 -2.03
C GLU A 510 -10.96 -3.35 -2.24
N ALA A 511 -11.13 -2.23 -2.94
CA ALA A 511 -10.08 -1.23 -3.16
C ALA A 511 -9.64 -0.50 -1.88
N ASN A 512 -10.45 -0.49 -0.82
CA ASN A 512 -10.21 0.34 0.37
C ASN A 512 -10.13 -0.44 1.70
N ARG A 513 -10.53 -1.72 1.73
CA ARG A 513 -10.65 -2.54 2.95
C ARG A 513 -9.34 -2.65 3.73
N HIS A 514 -8.19 -2.62 3.06
CA HIS A 514 -6.88 -2.63 3.71
C HIS A 514 -6.67 -1.37 4.56
N GLN A 515 -7.08 -0.20 4.06
CA GLN A 515 -7.01 1.07 4.79
C GLN A 515 -7.93 1.05 6.02
N VAL A 516 -9.15 0.50 5.86
CA VAL A 516 -10.11 0.33 6.96
C VAL A 516 -9.54 -0.55 8.07
N TRP A 517 -8.92 -1.68 7.71
CA TRP A 517 -8.28 -2.55 8.69
C TRP A 517 -7.10 -1.87 9.39
N ARG A 518 -6.27 -1.09 8.67
CA ARG A 518 -5.20 -0.27 9.27
C ARG A 518 -5.74 0.73 10.30
N ALA A 519 -6.89 1.36 10.04
CA ALA A 519 -7.53 2.27 10.99
C ALA A 519 -8.01 1.54 12.25
N MET A 520 -8.58 0.33 12.12
CA MET A 520 -8.95 -0.49 13.28
C MET A 520 -7.74 -0.88 14.13
N LYS A 521 -6.62 -1.22 13.50
CA LYS A 521 -5.35 -1.54 14.19
C LYS A 521 -4.77 -0.36 14.99
N CYS A 522 -5.20 0.88 14.76
CA CYS A 522 -4.76 2.01 15.58
C CYS A 522 -5.15 1.87 17.07
N ALA A 523 -6.26 1.19 17.38
CA ALA A 523 -6.65 0.89 18.75
C ALA A 523 -5.74 -0.16 19.42
N THR A 524 -5.00 -0.93 18.62
CA THR A 524 -4.22 -2.09 19.07
C THR A 524 -2.72 -1.85 19.05
N LYS A 525 -2.19 -0.72 18.56
CA LYS A 525 -0.74 -0.43 18.60
C LYS A 525 -0.13 -0.35 20.01
N ALA A 526 -0.94 -0.24 21.05
CA ALA A 526 -0.52 -0.41 22.45
C ALA A 526 -0.54 -1.89 22.92
N ILE A 527 -0.83 -2.84 22.03
CA ILE A 527 -0.78 -4.30 22.23
C ILE A 527 0.46 -4.76 21.47
N PRO A 528 1.62 -4.90 22.14
CA PRO A 528 2.92 -5.07 21.47
C PRO A 528 3.05 -6.36 20.65
N ASP A 529 2.14 -7.32 20.80
CA ASP A 529 2.14 -8.59 20.10
C ASP A 529 0.76 -8.90 19.49
N MET A 530 0.47 -8.37 18.30
CA MET A 530 -0.47 -9.02 17.39
C MET A 530 0.33 -9.93 16.45
N LYS A 531 0.77 -11.07 16.99
CA LYS A 531 1.41 -12.16 16.23
C LYS A 531 0.40 -12.95 15.41
#